data_AF-A0A6V7L3T1-F1
#
_entry.id   AF-A0A6V7L3T1-F1
#
_cell.length_a   1.000
_cell.length_b   1.000
_cell.length_c   1.000
_cell.angle_alpha   90.00
_cell.angle_beta   90.00
_cell.angle_gamma   90.00
#
_symmetry.space_group_name_H-M   'P 1'
#
loop_
_entity.id
_entity.type
_entity.pdbx_description
1 polymer ?
#
loop_
_entity_poly.entity_id
_entity_poly.type
_entity_poly.pdbx_seq_one_letter_code
_entity_poly.pdbx_strand_id
1 'polypeptide(L)' 'KPKPSVTWWRDGKLLDAVVDVPEMMSGSLTSRSSSKFTNNHLFIGNVTRSLWGAKLECRAQSGPMKRPVVREVPLDIY' A
#
# COMPACT_ATOMS: atom_id res chain seq x y z
N LYS A 1 2.83 15.68 12.05
CA LYS A 1 2.58 14.22 12.16
C LYS A 1 3.45 13.53 11.12
N PRO A 2 4.15 12.43 11.44
CA PRO A 2 4.94 11.71 10.45
C PRO A 2 4.02 11.18 9.34
N LYS A 3 4.48 11.24 8.08
CA LYS A 3 3.74 10.70 6.94
C LYS A 3 3.47 9.20 7.20
N PRO A 4 2.22 8.73 7.05
CA PRO A 4 1.95 7.30 7.21
C PRO A 4 2.65 6.51 6.10
N SER A 5 3.10 5.31 6.43
CA SER A 5 3.52 4.29 5.46
C SER A 5 2.34 3.37 5.18
N VAL A 6 2.11 3.07 3.90
CA VAL A 6 1.09 2.11 3.46
C VAL A 6 1.78 0.91 2.82
N THR A 7 1.29 -0.30 3.11
CA THR A 7 1.84 -1.56 2.60
C THR A 7 0.73 -2.50 2.17
N TRP A 8 1.00 -3.33 1.17
CA TRP A 8 0.08 -4.38 0.72
C TRP A 8 0.50 -5.75 1.21
N TRP A 9 -0.49 -6.52 1.61
CA TRP A 9 -0.31 -7.86 2.13
C TRP A 9 -1.26 -8.82 1.43
N ARG A 10 -0.82 -10.06 1.26
CA ARG A 10 -1.63 -11.18 0.78
C ARG A 10 -1.50 -12.33 1.76
N ASP A 11 -2.61 -12.78 2.32
CA ASP A 11 -2.66 -13.92 3.26
C ASP A 11 -1.63 -13.78 4.40
N GLY A 12 -1.50 -12.56 4.93
CA GLY A 12 -0.55 -12.25 6.01
C GLY A 12 0.92 -12.15 5.58
N LYS A 13 1.23 -12.24 4.28
CA LYS A 13 2.57 -12.03 3.73
C LYS A 13 2.68 -10.67 3.04
N LEU A 14 3.78 -9.95 3.29
CA LEU A 14 4.06 -8.67 2.65
C LEU A 14 4.27 -8.86 1.14
N LEU A 15 3.64 -8.00 0.34
CA LEU A 15 3.89 -7.89 -1.09
C LEU A 15 5.01 -6.86 -1.31
N ASP A 16 6.25 -7.33 -1.22
CA ASP A 16 7.50 -6.55 -1.05
C ASP A 16 7.89 -5.62 -2.22
N ALA A 17 6.99 -5.37 -3.17
CA ALA A 17 7.22 -4.52 -4.35
C ALA A 17 6.37 -3.24 -4.38
N VAL A 18 5.47 -3.04 -3.41
CA VAL A 18 4.57 -1.87 -3.37
C VAL A 18 4.89 -0.99 -2.16
N VAL A 19 6.17 -0.72 -1.95
CA VAL A 19 6.59 0.34 -1.04
C VAL A 19 6.30 1.65 -1.77
N ASP A 20 5.45 2.51 -1.19
CA ASP A 20 5.31 3.90 -1.65
C ASP A 20 6.72 4.49 -1.74
N VAL A 21 7.27 4.57 -2.96
CA VAL A 21 8.51 5.29 -3.19
C VAL A 21 8.16 6.73 -2.82
N PRO A 22 8.83 7.34 -1.83
CA PRO A 22 8.65 8.75 -1.60
C PRO A 22 8.92 9.46 -2.94
N GLU A 23 8.09 10.43 -3.32
CA GLU A 23 8.26 11.34 -4.48
C GLU A 23 9.64 12.04 -4.56
N MET A 24 10.63 11.65 -3.76
CA MET A 24 12.01 12.10 -3.83
C MET A 24 12.83 11.49 -4.99
N MET A 25 12.42 10.38 -5.61
CA MET A 25 13.19 9.80 -6.74
C MET A 25 12.72 10.22 -8.13
N SER A 26 11.57 10.88 -8.26
CA SER A 26 11.08 11.39 -9.54
C SER A 26 11.27 12.90 -9.65
N GLY A 27 12.53 13.36 -9.67
CA GLY A 27 13.01 14.57 -10.38
C GLY A 27 12.24 15.90 -10.32
N SER A 28 11.25 16.11 -9.46
CA SER A 28 10.45 17.33 -9.42
C SER A 28 10.72 18.09 -8.13
N LEU A 29 11.67 19.03 -8.22
CA LEU A 29 11.99 20.02 -7.18
C LEU A 29 10.88 21.07 -6.97
N THR A 30 9.65 20.85 -7.45
CA THR A 30 8.57 21.83 -7.36
C THR A 30 7.27 21.19 -6.87
N SER A 31 7.14 21.05 -5.55
CA SER A 31 5.89 21.36 -4.81
C SER A 31 5.98 20.80 -3.39
N ARG A 32 6.23 21.70 -2.44
CA ARG A 32 6.07 21.51 -1.00
C ARG A 32 4.58 21.41 -0.61
N SER A 33 3.80 20.55 -1.28
CA SER A 33 2.46 20.24 -0.80
C SER A 33 2.59 19.12 0.22
N SER A 34 2.50 19.46 1.51
CA SER A 34 2.27 18.48 2.57
C SER A 34 0.88 17.86 2.35
N SER A 35 0.76 16.95 1.40
CA SER A 35 -0.48 16.23 1.15
C SER A 35 -0.90 15.55 2.46
N LYS A 36 -2.12 15.85 2.91
CA LYS A 36 -2.75 15.16 4.05
C LYS A 36 -3.03 13.69 3.74
N PHE A 37 -2.90 13.29 2.48
CA PHE A 37 -3.25 11.98 1.97
C PHE A 37 -2.00 11.22 1.50
N THR A 38 -1.99 9.91 1.73
CA THR A 38 -1.02 8.98 1.18
C THR A 38 -1.79 7.99 0.31
N ASN A 39 -1.30 7.73 -0.89
CA ASN A 39 -1.97 6.89 -1.88
C ASN A 39 -1.00 5.82 -2.33
N ASN A 40 -1.42 4.55 -2.25
CA ASN A 40 -0.60 3.39 -2.52
C ASN A 40 -1.39 2.42 -3.39
N HIS A 41 -0.90 2.14 -4.59
CA HIS A 41 -1.59 1.34 -5.61
C HIS A 41 -0.93 -0.01 -5.77
N LEU A 42 -1.70 -1.09 -5.62
CA LEU A 42 -1.25 -2.44 -5.96
C LEU A 42 -1.72 -2.79 -7.37
N PHE A 43 -0.77 -3.02 -8.26
CA PHE A 43 -1.02 -3.57 -9.59
C PHE A 43 -0.66 -5.07 -9.60
N ILE A 44 -1.62 -5.91 -9.99
CA ILE A 44 -1.42 -7.35 -10.17
C ILE A 44 -1.48 -7.63 -11.66
N GLY A 45 -0.32 -7.69 -12.31
CA GLY A 45 -0.24 -7.85 -13.77
C GLY A 45 -0.59 -9.25 -14.29
N ASN A 46 -0.54 -10.27 -13.44
CA ASN A 46 -0.92 -11.63 -13.80
C ASN A 46 -1.89 -12.19 -12.78
N VAL A 47 -3.13 -12.37 -13.21
CA VAL A 47 -4.19 -12.95 -12.39
C VAL A 47 -4.19 -14.46 -12.57
N THR A 48 -3.74 -15.16 -11.53
CA THR A 48 -3.65 -16.63 -11.51
C THR A 48 -4.74 -17.21 -10.61
N ARG A 49 -5.07 -18.50 -10.79
CA ARG A 49 -6.04 -19.21 -9.93
C ARG A 49 -5.67 -19.17 -8.45
N SER A 50 -4.39 -19.03 -8.10
CA SER A 50 -3.95 -18.90 -6.70
C SER A 50 -4.39 -17.60 -6.01
N LEU A 51 -4.88 -16.61 -6.76
CA LEU A 51 -5.48 -15.40 -6.18
C LEU A 51 -6.96 -15.59 -5.81
N TRP A 52 -7.59 -16.67 -6.27
CA TRP A 52 -8.96 -16.97 -5.92
C TRP A 52 -9.10 -17.22 -4.41
N GLY A 53 -9.95 -16.43 -3.76
CA GLY A 53 -10.14 -16.50 -2.30
C GLY A 53 -8.94 -16.00 -1.50
N ALA A 54 -7.90 -15.47 -2.15
CA ALA A 54 -6.78 -14.84 -1.46
C ALA A 54 -7.24 -13.55 -0.78
N LYS A 55 -6.72 -13.31 0.42
CA LYS A 55 -7.07 -12.13 1.20
C LYS A 55 -6.02 -11.05 0.99
N LEU A 56 -6.40 -9.99 0.27
CA LEU A 56 -5.58 -8.78 0.19
C LEU A 56 -5.90 -7.84 1.33
N GLU A 57 -4.85 -7.27 1.91
CA GLU A 57 -4.94 -6.25 2.94
C GLU A 57 -4.07 -5.04 2.59
N CYS A 58 -4.65 -3.86 2.75
CA CYS A 58 -3.93 -2.61 2.81
C CYS A 58 -3.70 -2.25 4.29
N ARG A 59 -2.43 -2.08 4.68
CA ARG A 59 -2.04 -1.77 6.05
C ARG A 59 -1.37 -0.41 6.13
N ALA A 60 -1.94 0.49 6.91
CA ALA A 60 -1.42 1.84 7.14
C ALA A 60 -0.86 1.99 8.55
N GLN A 61 0.35 2.54 8.67
CA GLN A 61 1.03 2.78 9.94
C GLN A 61 1.62 4.19 9.98
N SER A 62 1.53 4.87 11.13
CA SER A 62 2.12 6.20 11.32
C SER A 62 2.73 6.30 12.70
N GLY A 63 3.95 6.82 12.80
CA GLY A 63 4.61 7.22 14.06
C GLY A 63 4.27 6.36 15.28
N PRO A 64 3.82 6.95 16.41
CA PRO A 64 3.64 6.23 17.68
C PRO A 64 2.43 5.25 17.71
N MET A 65 1.89 4.83 16.55
CA MET A 65 0.83 3.82 16.51
C MET A 65 1.35 2.46 16.98
N LYS A 66 0.67 1.88 17.97
CA LYS A 66 0.98 0.53 18.49
C LYS A 66 0.66 -0.59 17.49
N ARG A 67 -0.32 -0.37 16.59
CA ARG A 67 -0.78 -1.36 15.60
C ARG A 67 -1.17 -0.64 14.29
N PRO A 68 -0.95 -1.27 13.13
CA PRO A 68 -1.41 -0.71 11.86
C PRO A 68 -2.93 -0.75 11.75
N VAL A 69 -3.49 0.20 10.99
CA VAL A 69 -4.88 0.10 10.51
C VAL A 69 -4.87 -0.88 9.33
N VAL A 70 -5.72 -1.91 9.40
CA VAL A 70 -5.83 -2.95 8.38
C VAL A 70 -7.16 -2.82 7.67
N ARG A 71 -7.15 -2.86 6.34
CA ARG A 71 -8.35 -2.95 5.49
C ARG A 71 -8.22 -4.12 4.54
N GLU A 72 -9.19 -5.03 4.60
CA GLU A 72 -9.36 -6.06 3.58
C GLU A 72 -9.86 -5.44 2.28
N VAL A 73 -9.29 -5.89 1.17
CA VAL A 73 -9.68 -5.50 -0.18
C VAL A 73 -10.09 -6.77 -0.91
N PRO A 74 -11.39 -6.96 -1.22
CA PRO A 74 -11.83 -8.14 -1.94
C PRO A 74 -11.24 -8.17 -3.36
N LEU A 75 -10.89 -9.36 -3.82
CA LEU A 75 -10.51 -9.63 -5.21
C LEU A 75 -11.64 -10.38 -5.89
N ASP A 76 -12.28 -9.73 -6.86
CA ASP A 76 -13.21 -10.38 -7.78
C ASP A 76 -12.47 -10.63 -9.10
N ILE A 77 -12.32 -11.91 -9.47
CA ILE A 77 -11.62 -12.35 -10.67
C ILE A 77 -12.66 -12.95 -11.61
N TYR A 78 -12.83 -12.35 -12.80
CA TYR A 78 -13.77 -12.77 -13.84
C TYR A 78 -13.07 -13.54 -14.97
#